data_AF-A0A965IK58-F1
#
_entry.id   AF-A0A965IK58-F1
#
_cell.length_a   1.000
_cell.length_b   1.000
_cell.length_c   1.000
_cell.angle_alpha   90.00
_cell.angle_beta   90.00
_cell.angle_gamma   90.00
#
_symmetry.space_group_name_H-M   'P 1'
#
loop_
_entity.id
_entity.type
_entity.pdbx_description
1 polymer ?
#
loop_
_entity_poly.entity_id
_entity_poly.type
_entity_poly.pdbx_seq_one_letter_code
_entity_poly.pdbx_strand_id
1 'polypeptide(L)'
;MTKLTGGSSDYYKVQVEDPTSGGQPYMAECNDIIEALSMEFDVANAFKATWRIAAGRQGHGKPGTTEVYDAEKVIFFGQRMLARAKRKAAATK
;
A
#
# COMPACT_ATOMS: atom_id res chain seq x y z
N MET A 1 17.86 2.90 17.33
CA MET A 1 17.07 3.51 16.25
C MET A 1 17.07 2.56 15.06
N THR A 2 15.90 2.12 14.60
CA THR A 2 15.80 1.26 13.41
C THR A 2 16.28 2.06 12.20
N LYS A 3 17.38 1.64 11.56
CA LYS A 3 17.98 2.34 10.42
C LYS A 3 16.99 2.29 9.25
N LEU A 4 16.57 3.47 8.76
CA LEU A 4 15.79 3.55 7.53
C LEU A 4 16.66 3.05 6.37
N THR A 5 16.19 2.02 5.66
CA THR A 5 16.85 1.50 4.46
C THR A 5 15.94 1.70 3.24
N GLY A 6 16.54 1.69 2.05
CA GLY A 6 15.81 1.59 0.78
C GLY A 6 15.49 0.15 0.37
N GLY A 7 15.87 -0.85 1.19
CA GLY A 7 15.65 -2.27 0.91
C GLY A 7 14.33 -2.80 1.46
N SER A 8 14.11 -4.12 1.36
CA SER A 8 12.95 -4.77 1.97
C SER A 8 12.90 -4.46 3.47
N SER A 9 11.69 -4.23 3.97
CA SER A 9 11.43 -3.82 5.35
C SER A 9 10.20 -4.56 5.89
N ASP A 10 10.27 -5.02 7.14
CA ASP A 10 9.23 -5.90 7.71
C ASP A 10 7.88 -5.21 7.94
N TYR A 11 7.81 -3.88 7.99
CA TYR A 11 6.54 -3.14 8.05
C TYR A 11 5.68 -3.23 6.77
N TYR A 12 6.18 -3.92 5.74
CA TYR A 12 5.40 -4.31 4.56
C TYR A 12 4.95 -5.77 4.57
N LYS A 13 5.16 -6.49 5.67
CA LYS A 13 4.71 -7.88 5.82
C LYS A 13 3.56 -7.97 6.82
N VAL A 14 2.63 -8.88 6.60
CA VAL A 14 1.54 -9.19 7.52
C VAL A 14 1.28 -10.69 7.53
N GLN A 15 1.19 -11.28 8.73
CA GLN A 15 0.78 -12.66 8.87
C GLN A 15 -0.75 -12.74 8.71
N VAL A 16 -1.20 -13.55 7.76
CA VAL A 16 -2.61 -13.89 7.58
C VAL A 16 -2.84 -15.24 8.24
N GLU A 17 -3.52 -15.24 9.39
CA GLU A 17 -3.74 -16.45 10.21
C GLU A 17 -4.91 -17.30 9.71
N ASP A 18 -6.00 -16.68 9.25
CA ASP A 18 -7.21 -17.38 8.82
C ASP A 18 -7.68 -16.85 7.45
N PRO A 19 -7.15 -17.40 6.33
CA PRO A 19 -7.54 -16.97 4.98
C PRO A 19 -9.03 -17.19 4.72
N THR A 20 -9.75 -16.13 4.33
CA THR A 20 -11.21 -16.13 4.18
C THR A 20 -11.77 -17.19 3.23
N SER A 21 -11.05 -17.54 2.17
CA SER A 21 -11.48 -18.53 1.18
C SER A 21 -11.08 -19.97 1.53
N GLY A 22 -10.58 -20.21 2.74
CA GLY A 22 -9.86 -21.42 3.10
C GLY A 22 -8.43 -21.42 2.53
N GLY A 23 -7.54 -22.19 3.15
CA GLY A 23 -6.12 -22.25 2.79
C GLY A 23 -5.22 -22.37 4.02
N GLN A 24 -3.90 -22.41 3.80
CA GLN A 24 -2.92 -22.38 4.88
C GLN A 24 -2.62 -20.92 5.27
N PRO A 25 -2.38 -20.62 6.56
CA PRO A 25 -1.84 -19.34 6.99
C PRO A 25 -0.59 -18.98 6.17
N TYR A 26 -0.42 -17.70 5.86
CA TYR A 26 0.69 -17.24 5.02
C TYR A 26 1.17 -15.85 5.40
N MET A 27 2.41 -15.55 5.03
CA MET A 27 2.96 -14.20 5.14
C MET A 27 2.67 -13.45 3.84
N ALA A 28 1.85 -12.41 3.92
CA ALA A 28 1.65 -11.50 2.80
C ALA A 28 2.70 -10.39 2.82
N GLU A 29 3.40 -10.18 1.71
CA GLU A 29 4.24 -9.00 1.51
C GLU A 29 3.51 -8.01 0.58
N CYS A 30 3.44 -6.74 1.00
CA CYS A 30 2.74 -5.68 0.29
C CYS A 30 3.25 -5.53 -1.15
N ASN A 31 4.56 -5.74 -1.37
CA ASN A 31 5.16 -5.66 -2.70
C ASN A 31 4.69 -6.78 -3.62
N ASP A 32 4.59 -8.01 -3.12
CA ASP A 32 4.13 -9.17 -3.90
C ASP A 32 2.69 -8.94 -4.40
N ILE A 33 1.83 -8.36 -3.55
CA ILE A 33 0.44 -8.02 -3.94
C ILE A 33 0.42 -6.92 -5.00
N ILE A 34 1.30 -5.92 -4.90
CA ILE A 34 1.43 -4.84 -5.89
C ILE A 34 1.84 -5.40 -7.25
N GLU A 35 2.83 -6.29 -7.28
CA GLU A 35 3.33 -6.92 -8.50
C GLU A 35 2.31 -7.89 -9.10
N ALA A 36 1.70 -8.75 -8.28
CA ALA A 36 0.69 -9.71 -8.71
C ALA A 36 -0.55 -9.03 -9.32
N LEU A 37 -0.94 -7.86 -8.79
CA LEU A 37 -2.04 -7.07 -9.34
C LEU A 37 -1.62 -6.10 -10.45
N SER A 38 -0.33 -6.07 -10.81
CA SER A 38 0.23 -5.15 -11.81
C SER A 38 -0.20 -3.70 -11.56
N MET A 39 -0.14 -3.25 -10.31
CA MET A 39 -0.66 -1.94 -9.94
C MET A 39 0.13 -0.81 -10.61
N GLU A 40 -0.61 0.14 -11.19
CA GLU A 40 -0.06 1.40 -11.66
C GLU A 40 0.61 2.19 -10.52
N PHE A 41 1.58 3.03 -10.85
CA PHE A 41 2.41 3.73 -9.87
C PHE A 41 1.61 4.47 -8.77
N ASP A 42 0.55 5.17 -9.13
CA ASP A 42 -0.30 5.89 -8.18
C ASP A 42 -1.15 4.95 -7.30
N VAL A 43 -1.71 3.89 -7.87
CA VAL A 43 -2.45 2.85 -7.12
C VAL A 43 -1.52 2.17 -6.12
N ALA A 44 -0.33 1.75 -6.57
CA ALA A 44 0.67 1.11 -5.71
C ALA A 44 1.07 2.01 -4.54
N ASN A 45 1.31 3.30 -4.77
CA ASN A 45 1.69 4.22 -3.69
C ASN A 45 0.53 4.52 -2.72
N ALA A 46 -0.70 4.65 -3.21
CA ALA A 46 -1.89 4.79 -2.36
C ALA A 46 -2.08 3.55 -1.49
N PHE A 47 -1.98 2.35 -2.09
CA PHE A 47 -2.08 1.07 -1.40
C PHE A 47 -1.01 0.92 -0.30
N LYS A 48 0.25 1.23 -0.60
CA LYS A 48 1.35 1.21 0.39
C LYS A 48 1.10 2.18 1.54
N ALA A 49 0.55 3.36 1.27
CA ALA A 49 0.22 4.33 2.31
C ALA A 49 -0.91 3.82 3.21
N THR A 50 -1.99 3.27 2.63
CA THR A 50 -3.07 2.64 3.41
C THR A 50 -2.57 1.45 4.24
N TRP A 51 -1.67 0.64 3.69
CA TRP A 51 -1.04 -0.47 4.40
C TRP A 51 -0.26 0.02 5.62
N ARG A 52 0.57 1.06 5.45
CA ARG A 52 1.36 1.63 6.56
C ARG A 52 0.48 2.22 7.67
N ILE A 53 -0.64 2.86 7.32
CA ILE A 53 -1.61 3.33 8.33
C ILE A 53 -2.12 2.15 9.17
N ALA A 54 -2.56 1.08 8.51
CA ALA A 54 -3.09 -0.10 9.19
C ALA A 54 -2.02 -0.83 10.02
N ALA A 55 -0.81 -1.00 9.47
CA ALA A 55 0.33 -1.61 10.17
C ALA A 55 0.80 -0.74 11.35
N GLY A 56 0.78 0.59 11.20
CA GLY A 56 1.11 1.54 12.26
C GLY A 56 0.22 1.41 13.49
N ARG A 57 -1.08 1.18 13.30
CA ARG A 57 -2.04 0.91 14.39
C ARG A 57 -1.75 -0.39 15.16
N GLN A 58 -1.04 -1.32 14.53
CA GLN A 58 -0.58 -2.58 15.14
C GLN A 58 0.84 -2.47 15.73
N GLY A 59 1.46 -1.28 15.69
CA GLY A 59 2.84 -1.07 16.17
C GLY A 59 3.92 -1.40 15.14
N HIS A 60 3.55 -1.76 13.91
CA HIS A 60 4.45 -2.10 12.81
C HIS A 60 4.60 -0.96 11.79
N GLY A 61 4.53 0.29 12.25
CA GLY A 61 4.64 1.46 11.38
C GLY A 61 6.05 1.70 10.86
N LYS A 62 6.17 2.39 9.71
CA LYS A 62 7.46 2.89 9.25
C LYS A 62 7.97 3.98 10.24
N PRO A 63 9.22 3.90 10.73
CA PRO A 63 9.75 4.92 11.63
C PRO A 63 9.75 6.31 10.97
N GLY A 64 9.34 7.33 11.73
CA GLY A 64 9.36 8.72 11.26
C GLY A 64 8.20 9.12 10.32
N THR A 65 7.20 8.25 10.14
CA THR A 65 5.95 8.61 9.44
C THR A 65 4.78 8.69 10.40
N THR A 66 3.82 9.57 10.13
CA THR A 66 2.56 9.70 10.87
C THR A 66 1.39 9.22 10.03
N GLU A 67 0.26 8.92 10.69
CA GLU A 67 -0.99 8.62 9.97
C GLU A 67 -1.39 9.78 9.04
N VAL A 68 -1.21 11.04 9.47
CA VAL A 68 -1.46 12.22 8.64
C VAL A 68 -0.60 12.21 7.38
N TYR A 69 0.71 11.93 7.50
CA TYR A 69 1.62 11.85 6.36
C TYR A 69 1.16 10.81 5.32
N ASP A 70 0.75 9.63 5.77
CA ASP A 70 0.27 8.59 4.87
C ASP A 70 -1.12 8.91 4.29
N ALA A 71 -2.00 9.56 5.04
CA ALA A 71 -3.30 10.04 4.54
C ALA A 71 -3.12 11.10 3.43
N GLU A 72 -2.19 12.04 3.59
CA GLU A 72 -1.83 13.02 2.56
C GLU A 72 -1.32 12.34 1.27
N LYS A 73 -0.53 11.27 1.40
CA LYS A 73 -0.11 10.45 0.25
C LYS A 73 -1.30 9.83 -0.47
N VAL A 74 -2.27 9.29 0.28
CA VAL A 74 -3.49 8.73 -0.31
C VAL A 74 -4.27 9.79 -1.10
N ILE A 75 -4.43 11.00 -0.56
CA ILE A 75 -5.08 12.11 -1.27
C ILE A 75 -4.33 12.45 -2.57
N PHE A 76 -3.02 12.65 -2.49
CA PHE A 76 -2.19 13.01 -3.64
C PHE A 76 -2.30 11.97 -4.77
N PHE A 77 -2.14 10.68 -4.45
CA PHE A 77 -2.22 9.62 -5.46
C PHE A 77 -3.65 9.35 -5.93
N GLY A 78 -4.65 9.49 -5.05
CA GLY A 78 -6.06 9.40 -5.43
C GLY A 78 -6.49 10.47 -6.45
N GLN A 79 -6.00 11.71 -6.30
CA GLN A 79 -6.22 12.77 -7.29
C GLN A 79 -5.63 12.41 -8.67
N ARG A 80 -4.44 11.77 -8.69
CA ARG A 80 -3.80 11.30 -9.93
C ARG A 80 -4.57 10.16 -10.59
N MET A 81 -5.06 9.21 -9.79
CA MET A 81 -5.92 8.11 -10.26
C MET A 81 -7.17 8.67 -10.93
N LEU A 82 -7.85 9.63 -10.29
CA LEU A 82 -9.03 10.28 -10.83
C LEU A 82 -8.72 11.00 -12.16
N ALA A 83 -7.63 11.76 -12.21
CA ALA A 83 -7.21 12.45 -13.42
C ALA A 83 -6.94 11.48 -14.58
N ARG A 84 -6.27 10.35 -14.31
CA ARG A 84 -6.02 9.32 -15.33
C ARG A 84 -7.32 8.66 -15.80
N ALA A 85 -8.21 8.31 -14.88
CA ALA A 85 -9.50 7.70 -15.22
C ALA A 85 -10.35 8.63 -16.11
N LYS A 86 -10.40 9.93 -15.78
CA LYS A 86 -11.08 10.94 -16.61
C LYS A 86 -10.49 11.04 -18.01
N ARG A 87 -9.15 11.05 -18.15
CA ARG A 87 -8.49 11.06 -19.47
C ARG A 87 -8.83 9.81 -20.28
N LYS A 88 -8.80 8.62 -19.68
CA LYS A 88 -9.13 7.36 -20.36
C LYS A 88 -10.59 7.36 -20.83
N ALA A 89 -11.51 7.81 -19.99
CA ALA A 89 -12.93 7.91 -20.33
C ALA A 89 -13.19 8.90 -21.48
N ALA A 90 -12.48 10.03 -21.52
CA ALA A 90 -12.59 11.01 -22.60
C ALA A 90 -12.02 10.49 -23.94
N ALA A 91 -10.99 9.64 -23.90
CA ALA A 91 -10.38 9.06 -25.10
C ALA A 91 -11.17 7.88 -25.70
N THR A 92 -12.17 7.37 -24.99
CA THR A 92 -13.04 6.25 -25.45
C THR A 92 -14.37 6.77 -26.02
N LYS A 93 -14.59 8.09 -25.98
CA LYS A 93 -15.73 8.77 -26.63
C LYS A 93 -15.28 9.35 -27.96
#